data_AF-A0A4Q0I8K8-F1
#
_entry.id   AF-A0A4Q0I8K8-F1
#
_cell.length_a   1.000
_cell.length_b   1.000
_cell.length_c   1.000
_cell.angle_alpha   90.00
_cell.angle_beta   90.00
_cell.angle_gamma   90.00
#
_symmetry.space_group_name_H-M   'P 1'
#
loop_
_entity.id
_entity.type
_entity.pdbx_description
1 polymer ?
#
loop_
_entity_poly.entity_id
_entity_poly.type
_entity_poly.pdbx_seq_one_letter_code
_entity_poly.pdbx_strand_id
1 'polypeptide(L)'
;WIVKPSTGERIRAWWLFNDLKVGQEKFFHTLFLHKGEYVYLAGSRIKNSDGVPELQILICFNRPEDAVLTYKKRWEIETAFRAMKSSGFNIEDTHIRDMERIAR
;
A
#
# COMPACT_ATOMS: atom_id res chain seq x y z
N TRP A 1 -15.14 -0.99 5.59
CA TRP A 1 -15.81 -0.22 6.66
C TRP A 1 -14.90 -0.16 7.87
N ILE A 2 -14.96 0.95 8.60
CA ILE A 2 -14.24 1.23 9.85
C ILE A 2 -15.25 1.79 10.87
N VAL A 3 -14.99 1.62 12.15
CA VAL A 3 -15.87 2.12 13.22
C VAL A 3 -15.13 3.17 14.04
N LYS A 4 -15.78 4.31 14.33
CA LYS A 4 -15.29 5.26 15.33
C LYS A 4 -15.56 4.68 16.73
N PRO A 5 -14.55 4.46 17.58
CA PRO A 5 -14.76 3.86 18.90
C PRO A 5 -15.63 4.73 19.82
N SER A 6 -15.53 6.05 19.68
CA SER A 6 -16.26 7.01 20.53
C SER A 6 -17.76 7.07 20.26
N THR A 7 -18.20 6.81 19.03
CA THR A 7 -19.62 6.94 18.63
C THR A 7 -20.24 5.63 18.16
N GLY A 8 -19.45 4.59 17.91
CA GLY A 8 -19.92 3.35 17.26
C GLY A 8 -20.29 3.53 15.79
N GLU A 9 -20.08 4.71 15.22
CA GLU A 9 -20.45 5.02 13.84
C GLU A 9 -19.61 4.24 12.83
N ARG A 10 -20.28 3.60 11.88
CA ARG A 10 -19.67 2.88 10.76
C ARG A 10 -19.48 3.81 9.57
N ILE A 11 -18.23 3.91 9.11
CA ILE A 11 -17.84 4.81 8.01
C ILE A 11 -17.11 3.99 6.94
N ARG A 12 -17.26 4.36 5.66
CA ARG A 12 -16.37 3.85 4.62
C ARG A 12 -15.07 4.65 4.66
N ALA A 13 -13.93 3.97 4.75
CA ALA A 13 -12.62 4.63 4.79
C ALA A 13 -12.43 5.62 3.63
N TRP A 14 -12.98 5.32 2.45
CA TRP A 14 -13.00 6.23 1.31
C TRP A 14 -13.50 7.64 1.64
N TRP A 15 -14.57 7.79 2.43
CA TRP A 15 -15.10 9.11 2.81
C TRP A 15 -14.13 9.95 3.62
N LEU A 16 -13.18 9.34 4.33
CA LEU A 16 -12.18 10.06 5.11
C LEU A 16 -11.08 10.68 4.24
N PHE A 17 -10.88 10.17 3.03
CA PHE A 17 -9.74 10.48 2.16
C PHE A 17 -10.14 10.95 0.75
N ASN A 18 -11.44 10.98 0.43
CA ASN A 18 -11.90 11.38 -0.91
C ASN A 18 -11.61 12.85 -1.24
N ASP A 19 -11.30 13.70 -0.26
CA ASP A 19 -10.91 15.08 -0.47
C ASP A 19 -9.45 15.25 -0.94
N LEU A 20 -8.61 14.20 -0.85
CA LEU A 20 -7.18 14.31 -1.15
C LEU A 20 -6.91 14.68 -2.61
N LYS A 21 -6.05 15.67 -2.85
CA LYS A 21 -5.52 15.96 -4.19
C LYS A 21 -4.29 15.10 -4.47
N VAL A 22 -3.95 14.92 -5.75
CA VAL A 22 -2.71 14.21 -6.14
C VAL A 22 -1.51 14.84 -5.42
N GLY A 23 -0.68 14.00 -4.81
CA GLY A 23 0.48 14.40 -4.01
C GLY A 23 0.15 14.76 -2.56
N GLN A 24 -1.11 14.70 -2.15
CA GLN A 24 -1.50 14.94 -0.75
C GLN A 24 -1.61 13.65 0.03
N GLU A 25 -1.27 13.77 1.31
CA GLU A 25 -1.32 12.73 2.31
C GLU A 25 -2.18 13.22 3.49
N LYS A 26 -2.82 12.28 4.19
CA LYS A 26 -3.61 12.57 5.39
C LYS A 26 -3.48 11.43 6.37
N PHE A 27 -3.31 11.81 7.63
CA PHE A 27 -3.03 10.89 8.72
C PHE A 27 -4.05 11.11 9.82
N PHE A 28 -4.70 10.03 10.25
CA PHE A 28 -5.55 10.05 11.42
C PHE A 28 -4.80 9.46 12.61
N HIS A 29 -4.49 10.32 13.57
CA HIS A 29 -3.87 9.94 14.85
C HIS A 29 -4.89 9.45 15.88
N THR A 30 -6.15 9.29 15.49
CA THR A 30 -7.19 8.65 16.31
C THR A 30 -7.31 7.19 15.93
N LEU A 31 -7.64 6.35 16.92
CA LEU A 31 -7.90 4.94 16.71
C LEU A 31 -9.26 4.71 16.04
N PHE A 32 -9.30 3.75 15.13
CA PHE A 32 -10.51 3.20 14.53
C PHE A 32 -10.57 1.70 14.78
N LEU A 33 -11.78 1.15 14.84
CA LEU A 33 -11.98 -0.29 14.86
C LEU A 33 -12.12 -0.82 13.44
N HIS A 34 -11.28 -1.78 13.06
CA HIS A 34 -11.39 -2.54 11.83
C HIS A 34 -11.37 -4.03 12.15
N LYS A 35 -12.49 -4.71 11.87
CA LYS A 35 -12.65 -6.16 12.13
C LYS A 35 -12.30 -6.61 13.57
N GLY A 36 -12.55 -5.75 14.56
CA GLY A 36 -12.26 -6.05 15.98
C GLY A 36 -10.92 -5.51 16.47
N GLU A 37 -10.06 -5.06 15.56
CA GLU A 37 -8.73 -4.55 15.90
C GLU A 37 -8.68 -3.02 15.87
N TYR A 38 -7.93 -2.44 16.80
CA TYR A 38 -7.66 -1.00 16.85
C TYR A 38 -6.53 -0.63 15.90
N VAL A 39 -6.81 0.29 14.99
CA VAL A 39 -5.89 0.69 13.93
C VAL A 39 -5.89 2.20 13.72
N TYR A 40 -4.76 2.72 13.27
CA TYR A 40 -4.64 4.04 12.67
C TYR A 40 -4.85 3.95 11.16
N LEU A 41 -5.23 5.08 10.57
CA LEU A 41 -5.48 5.19 9.14
C LEU A 41 -4.61 6.29 8.55
N ALA A 42 -3.96 5.97 7.44
CA ALA A 42 -3.28 6.92 6.60
C ALA A 42 -3.83 6.80 5.17
N GLY A 43 -3.76 7.88 4.41
CA GLY A 43 -4.18 7.88 3.02
C GLY A 43 -3.34 8.84 2.18
N SER A 44 -3.16 8.48 0.92
CA SER A 44 -2.44 9.29 -0.05
C SER A 44 -3.11 9.17 -1.41
N ARG A 45 -3.08 10.25 -2.20
CA ARG A 45 -3.49 10.22 -3.61
C ARG A 45 -2.26 10.35 -4.48
N ILE A 46 -1.96 9.32 -5.26
CA ILE A 46 -0.81 9.31 -6.16
C ILE A 46 -1.26 9.21 -7.61
N LYS A 47 -0.33 9.37 -8.56
CA LYS A 47 -0.55 9.00 -9.97
C LYS A 47 0.07 7.62 -10.19
N ASN A 48 -0.66 6.73 -10.83
CA ASN A 48 -0.12 5.46 -11.28
C ASN A 48 0.80 5.66 -12.52
N SER A 49 1.36 4.57 -13.04
CA SER A 49 2.25 4.58 -14.20
C SER A 49 1.61 5.16 -15.47
N ASP A 50 0.29 5.08 -15.60
CA ASP A 50 -0.50 5.63 -16.72
C ASP A 50 -0.90 7.11 -16.49
N GLY A 51 -0.43 7.73 -15.40
CA GLY A 51 -0.75 9.10 -15.03
C GLY A 51 -2.14 9.30 -14.42
N VAL A 52 -2.89 8.22 -14.19
CA VAL A 52 -4.24 8.25 -13.61
C VAL A 52 -4.15 8.40 -12.08
N PRO A 53 -4.90 9.32 -11.47
CA PRO A 53 -4.96 9.45 -10.01
C PRO A 53 -5.53 8.19 -9.34
N GLU A 54 -4.81 7.67 -8.34
CA GLU A 54 -5.19 6.52 -7.53
C GLU A 54 -5.22 6.93 -6.05
N LEU A 55 -6.27 6.53 -5.34
CA LEU A 55 -6.38 6.70 -3.89
C LEU A 55 -5.84 5.44 -3.19
N GLN A 56 -4.85 5.63 -2.32
CA GLN A 56 -4.30 4.60 -1.46
C GLN A 56 -4.72 4.85 -0.02
N ILE A 57 -5.22 3.81 0.63
CA ILE A 57 -5.62 3.84 2.04
C ILE A 57 -4.82 2.75 2.75
N LEU A 58 -4.11 3.15 3.80
CA LEU A 58 -3.22 2.32 4.58
C LEU A 58 -3.77 2.15 5.99
N ILE A 59 -3.60 0.95 6.53
CA ILE A 59 -3.92 0.59 7.91
C ILE A 59 -2.62 0.36 8.65
N CYS A 60 -2.48 0.98 9.82
CA CYS A 60 -1.23 1.01 10.57
C CYS A 60 -1.53 0.71 12.05
N PHE A 61 -0.68 -0.08 12.71
CA PHE A 61 -0.82 -0.34 14.15
C PHE A 61 -0.04 0.65 15.01
N ASN A 62 0.93 1.35 14.43
CA ASN A 62 1.69 2.42 15.06
C ASN A 62 2.07 3.48 14.00
N ARG A 63 2.41 4.68 14.47
CA ARG A 63 3.00 5.80 13.69
C ARG A 63 2.41 5.95 12.27
N PRO A 64 1.16 6.40 12.14
CA PRO A 64 0.52 6.57 10.83
C PRO A 64 1.31 7.46 9.87
N GLU A 65 2.07 8.42 10.38
CA GLU A 65 2.97 9.29 9.62
C GLU A 65 4.06 8.52 8.87
N ASP A 66 4.62 7.47 9.48
CA ASP A 66 5.67 6.64 8.88
C ASP A 66 5.08 5.62 7.89
N ALA A 67 3.76 5.39 7.93
CA ALA A 67 3.14 4.32 7.18
C ALA A 67 3.18 4.55 5.66
N VAL A 68 2.96 5.79 5.21
CA VAL A 68 3.02 6.10 3.77
C VAL A 68 4.44 5.96 3.26
N LEU A 69 5.44 6.46 4.00
CA LEU A 69 6.86 6.32 3.65
C LEU A 69 7.29 4.85 3.62
N THR A 70 6.88 4.07 4.63
CA THR A 70 7.20 2.65 4.74
C THR A 70 6.56 1.85 3.61
N TYR A 71 5.30 2.15 3.28
CA TYR A 71 4.60 1.51 2.17
C TYR A 71 5.22 1.86 0.83
N LYS A 72 5.66 3.11 0.64
CA LYS A 72 6.40 3.53 -0.56
C LYS A 72 7.67 2.71 -0.77
N LYS A 73 8.47 2.51 0.28
CA LYS A 73 9.68 1.66 0.22
C LYS A 73 9.35 0.21 -0.18
N ARG A 74 8.28 -0.35 0.37
CA ARG A 74 7.80 -1.69 -0.02
C ARG A 74 7.41 -1.72 -1.50
N TRP A 75 6.65 -0.71 -1.95
CA TRP A 75 6.19 -0.63 -3.33
C TRP A 75 7.34 -0.46 -4.32
N GLU A 76 8.39 0.30 -3.97
CA GLU A 76 9.62 0.39 -4.76
C GLU A 76 10.28 -0.99 -4.92
N ILE A 77 10.34 -1.78 -3.85
CA ILE A 77 10.86 -3.16 -3.88
C ILE A 77 9.98 -4.05 -4.77
N GLU A 78 8.65 -4.06 -4.58
CA GLU A 78 7.73 -4.85 -5.40
C GLU A 78 7.77 -4.46 -6.88
N THR A 79 7.92 -3.16 -7.17
CA THR A 79 8.08 -2.63 -8.52
C THR A 79 9.41 -3.03 -9.12
N ALA A 80 10.51 -2.97 -8.36
CA ALA A 80 11.82 -3.44 -8.81
C ALA A 80 11.80 -4.94 -9.12
N PHE A 81 11.20 -5.77 -8.26
CA PHE A 81 11.04 -7.20 -8.53
C PHE A 81 10.15 -7.47 -9.75
N ARG A 82 9.04 -6.73 -9.91
CA ARG A 82 8.19 -6.84 -11.10
C ARG A 82 8.92 -6.43 -12.38
N ALA A 83 9.70 -5.35 -12.32
CA ALA A 83 10.52 -4.90 -13.43
C ALA A 83 11.60 -5.93 -13.77
N MET A 84 12.28 -6.53 -12.78
CA MET A 84 13.25 -7.62 -13.03
C MET A 84 12.61 -8.86 -13.65
N LYS A 85 11.35 -9.17 -13.28
CA LYS A 85 10.59 -10.27 -13.87
C LYS A 85 10.17 -9.98 -15.32
N SER A 86 9.74 -8.76 -15.60
CA SER A 86 9.23 -8.36 -16.93
C SER A 86 10.31 -7.81 -17.88
N SER A 87 11.46 -7.38 -17.36
CA SER A 87 12.57 -6.76 -18.09
C SER A 87 13.81 -7.64 -17.96
N GLY A 88 14.06 -8.45 -18.99
CA GLY A 88 15.39 -8.95 -19.34
C GLY A 88 15.87 -10.26 -18.72
N PHE A 89 15.37 -10.69 -17.56
CA PHE A 89 15.77 -11.99 -16.99
C PHE A 89 14.73 -13.11 -17.16
N ASN A 90 13.49 -12.76 -17.53
CA ASN A 90 12.39 -13.67 -17.87
C ASN A 90 12.45 -15.02 -17.13
N ILE A 91 12.59 -14.96 -15.79
CA ILE A 91 12.81 -16.14 -14.92
C ILE A 91 11.56 -17.04 -14.93
N GLU A 92 10.40 -16.48 -15.28
CA GLU A 92 9.14 -17.22 -15.40
C GLU A 92 8.97 -17.91 -16.77
N ASP A 93 9.67 -17.47 -17.82
CA ASP A 93 9.62 -18.07 -19.17
C ASP A 93 10.85 -18.93 -19.49
N THR A 94 11.97 -18.68 -18.82
CA THR A 94 13.07 -19.65 -18.80
C THR A 94 12.65 -20.74 -17.83
N HIS A 95 11.97 -21.77 -18.34
CA HIS A 95 11.86 -23.04 -17.64
C HIS A 95 13.29 -23.46 -17.23
N ILE A 96 13.65 -23.21 -15.96
CA ILE A 96 14.89 -23.71 -15.38
C ILE A 96 14.71 -25.22 -15.27
N ARG A 97 14.96 -25.90 -16.40
CA ARG A 97 14.96 -27.36 -16.51
C ARG A 97 16.31 -27.97 -16.13
N ASP A 98 17.32 -27.15 -15.91
CA ASP A 98 18.67 -27.59 -15.52
C ASP A 98 19.11 -26.94 -14.22
N MET A 99 18.80 -27.61 -13.11
CA MET A 99 19.32 -27.28 -11.77
C MET A 99 20.86 -27.41 -11.69
N GLU A 100 21.52 -28.06 -12.65
CA GLU A 100 22.97 -28.28 -12.65
C GLU A 100 23.82 -27.04 -12.95
N ARG A 101 23.25 -25.96 -13.52
CA ARG A 101 24.02 -24.76 -13.90
C ARG A 101 24.11 -23.68 -12.82
N ILE A 102 23.34 -23.79 -11.74
CA ILE A 102 23.28 -22.76 -10.67
C ILE A 102 24.30 -23.04 -9.54
N ALA A 103 24.90 -24.24 -9.51
CA ALA A 103 25.81 -24.66 -8.44
C ALA A 103 27.31 -24.59 -8.82
N ARG A 104 27.76 -23.52 -9.48
CA ARG A 104 29.18 -23.22 -9.63
C ARG A 104 29.50 -21.75 -9.46
#